data_AF-A0A2E5EKJ2-F1
#
_entry.id   AF-A0A2E5EKJ2-F1
#
_cell.length_a   1.000
_cell.length_b   1.000
_cell.length_c   1.000
_cell.angle_alpha   90.00
_cell.angle_beta   90.00
_cell.angle_gamma   90.00
#
_symmetry.space_group_name_H-M   'P 1'
#
loop_
_entity.id
_entity.type
_entity.pdbx_description
1 polymer ?
#
loop_
_entity_poly.entity_id
_entity_poly.type
_entity_poly.pdbx_seq_one_letter_code
_entity_poly.pdbx_strand_id
1 'polypeptide(L)'
;MSENIKQEKDAGASTTNALVRRHLRIGWWGLLLFLAFGIALEAMHGFKFGLYLDVSNEMRRLMWTLAHAHGTLFSLAQIAFAATLHILRDQRSWQLTASRFLIAGTILVPGGFFLGGVYLYGGDPGMGVFLVPLGALFFFIGVFLTAKGTK
;
A
#
# COMPACT_ATOMS: atom_id res chain seq x y z
N MET A 1 -40.89 -5.94 10.25
CA MET A 1 -39.89 -4.88 10.54
C MET A 1 -38.62 -5.43 11.21
N SER A 2 -38.71 -6.35 12.17
CA SER A 2 -37.55 -7.01 12.82
C SER A 2 -36.68 -7.85 11.87
N GLU A 3 -37.28 -8.50 10.87
CA GLU A 3 -36.58 -9.38 9.93
C GLU A 3 -35.67 -8.61 8.95
N ASN A 4 -36.10 -7.42 8.52
CA ASN A 4 -35.34 -6.55 7.60
C ASN A 4 -34.07 -5.99 8.28
N ILE A 5 -34.16 -5.65 9.57
CA ILE A 5 -33.02 -5.16 10.37
C ILE A 5 -31.98 -6.28 10.56
N LYS A 6 -32.43 -7.53 10.72
CA LYS A 6 -31.54 -8.68 10.86
C LYS A 6 -30.79 -8.96 9.56
N GLN A 7 -31.49 -8.95 8.42
CA GLN A 7 -30.87 -9.11 7.10
C GLN A 7 -29.83 -8.02 6.80
N GLU A 8 -30.09 -6.77 7.17
CA GLU A 8 -29.14 -5.68 6.93
C GLU A 8 -27.85 -5.82 7.78
N LYS A 9 -27.98 -6.27 9.04
CA LYS A 9 -26.83 -6.58 9.90
C LYS A 9 -26.01 -7.76 9.37
N ASP A 10 -26.68 -8.83 8.95
CA ASP A 10 -26.01 -10.04 8.43
C ASP A 10 -25.26 -9.72 7.11
N ALA A 11 -25.86 -8.92 6.23
CA ALA A 11 -25.22 -8.44 5.00
C ALA A 11 -24.02 -7.52 5.30
N GLY A 12 -24.13 -6.65 6.30
CA GLY A 12 -23.06 -5.79 6.78
C GLY A 12 -21.86 -6.59 7.29
N ALA A 13 -22.10 -7.55 8.19
CA ALA A 13 -21.08 -8.44 8.73
C ALA A 13 -20.37 -9.25 7.63
N SER A 14 -21.11 -9.72 6.62
CA SER A 14 -20.50 -10.43 5.48
C SER A 14 -19.55 -9.53 4.67
N THR A 15 -19.93 -8.26 4.47
CA THR A 15 -19.14 -7.29 3.72
C THR A 15 -17.85 -6.95 4.46
N THR A 16 -17.92 -6.65 5.75
CA THR A 16 -16.74 -6.36 6.58
C THR A 16 -15.79 -7.56 6.62
N ASN A 17 -16.30 -8.79 6.75
CA ASN A 17 -15.47 -9.99 6.68
C ASN A 17 -14.76 -10.16 5.33
N ALA A 18 -15.42 -9.83 4.22
CA ALA A 18 -14.80 -9.83 2.89
C ALA A 18 -13.68 -8.78 2.79
N LEU A 19 -13.89 -7.60 3.34
CA LEU A 19 -12.86 -6.55 3.41
C LEU A 19 -11.67 -6.97 4.26
N VAL A 20 -11.89 -7.53 5.45
CA VAL A 20 -10.83 -8.07 6.32
C VAL A 20 -9.97 -9.06 5.55
N ARG A 21 -10.59 -10.06 4.90
CA ARG A 21 -9.87 -11.07 4.13
C ARG A 21 -9.09 -10.46 2.98
N ARG A 22 -9.65 -9.48 2.27
CA ARG A 22 -8.98 -8.77 1.18
C ARG A 22 -7.73 -8.04 1.68
N HIS A 23 -7.85 -7.25 2.73
CA HIS A 23 -6.74 -6.46 3.24
C HIS A 23 -5.65 -7.32 3.88
N LEU A 24 -6.00 -8.43 4.55
CA LEU A 24 -5.01 -9.42 4.99
C LEU A 24 -4.25 -10.02 3.80
N ARG A 25 -4.94 -10.42 2.73
CA ARG A 25 -4.25 -10.95 1.53
C ARG A 25 -3.32 -9.92 0.91
N ILE A 26 -3.82 -8.70 0.69
CA ILE A 26 -3.01 -7.63 0.09
C ILE A 26 -1.81 -7.31 0.98
N GLY A 27 -2.02 -7.19 2.29
CA GLY A 27 -0.98 -6.88 3.26
C GLY A 27 0.09 -7.97 3.34
N TRP A 28 -0.28 -9.24 3.51
CA TRP A 28 0.70 -10.32 3.62
C TRP A 28 1.44 -10.60 2.31
N TRP A 29 0.74 -10.62 1.17
CA TRP A 29 1.41 -10.80 -0.13
C TRP A 29 2.27 -9.60 -0.51
N GLY A 30 1.81 -8.38 -0.20
CA GLY A 30 2.60 -7.17 -0.37
C GLY A 30 3.86 -7.19 0.50
N LEU A 31 3.73 -7.57 1.78
CA LEU A 31 4.86 -7.67 2.70
C LEU A 31 5.90 -8.69 2.21
N LEU A 32 5.45 -9.88 1.76
CA LEU A 32 6.33 -10.88 1.17
C LEU A 32 7.06 -10.35 -0.07
N LEU A 33 6.33 -9.67 -0.98
CA LEU A 33 6.90 -9.08 -2.18
C LEU A 33 7.96 -8.03 -1.85
N PHE A 34 7.65 -7.08 -0.98
CA PHE A 34 8.57 -5.99 -0.65
C PHE A 34 9.74 -6.45 0.22
N LEU A 35 9.56 -7.47 1.07
CA LEU A 35 10.66 -8.11 1.78
C LEU A 35 11.64 -8.78 0.80
N ALA A 36 11.12 -9.57 -0.15
CA ALA A 36 11.92 -10.18 -1.20
C ALA A 36 12.64 -9.13 -2.06
N PHE A 37 11.96 -8.01 -2.36
CA PHE A 37 12.57 -6.89 -3.06
C PHE A 37 13.71 -6.26 -2.26
N GLY A 38 13.54 -6.03 -0.95
CA GLY A 38 14.59 -5.54 -0.07
C GLY A 38 15.82 -6.43 -0.06
N ILE A 39 15.62 -7.75 0.07
CA ILE A 39 16.71 -8.74 -0.03
C ILE A 39 17.42 -8.65 -1.37
N ALA A 40 16.69 -8.48 -2.48
CA ALA A 40 17.30 -8.28 -3.79
C ALA A 40 18.11 -6.97 -3.87
N LEU A 41 17.62 -5.88 -3.29
CA LEU A 41 18.35 -4.60 -3.21
C LEU A 41 19.65 -4.74 -2.39
N GLU A 42 19.60 -5.44 -1.27
CA GLU A 42 20.78 -5.72 -0.43
C GLU A 42 21.77 -6.63 -1.15
N ALA A 43 21.30 -7.65 -1.87
CA ALA A 43 22.14 -8.51 -2.69
C ALA A 43 22.84 -7.70 -3.80
N MET A 44 22.12 -6.83 -4.52
CA MET A 44 22.73 -5.96 -5.54
C MET A 44 23.78 -5.01 -4.94
N HIS A 45 23.56 -4.49 -3.73
CA HIS A 45 24.59 -3.76 -2.97
C HIS A 45 25.80 -4.65 -2.65
N GLY A 46 25.59 -5.82 -2.06
CA GLY A 46 26.66 -6.71 -1.58
C GLY A 46 27.53 -7.27 -2.69
N PHE A 47 26.92 -7.66 -3.83
CA PHE A 47 27.63 -8.17 -5.01
C PHE A 47 28.18 -7.08 -5.93
N LYS A 48 28.03 -5.80 -5.55
CA LYS A 48 28.49 -4.63 -6.32
C LYS A 48 28.02 -4.61 -7.77
N PHE A 49 26.73 -4.85 -7.96
CA PHE A 49 26.15 -4.87 -9.30
C PHE A 49 26.16 -3.46 -9.91
N GLY A 50 26.87 -3.26 -11.03
CA GLY A 50 27.08 -1.92 -11.64
C GLY A 50 25.79 -1.18 -11.98
N LEU A 51 24.75 -1.92 -12.41
CA LEU A 51 23.39 -1.39 -12.64
C LEU A 51 22.74 -0.72 -11.42
N TYR A 52 23.30 -0.90 -10.22
CA TYR A 52 22.77 -0.38 -8.97
C TYR A 52 23.77 0.44 -8.15
N LEU A 53 25.07 0.11 -8.22
CA LEU A 53 26.13 0.79 -7.47
C LEU A 53 26.90 1.86 -8.25
N ASP A 54 26.84 1.89 -9.58
CA ASP A 54 27.53 2.95 -10.32
C ASP A 54 26.99 4.32 -9.89
N VAL A 55 27.88 5.32 -9.84
CA VAL A 55 27.55 6.70 -9.41
C VAL A 55 26.47 7.32 -10.31
N SER A 56 26.32 6.84 -11.55
CA SER A 56 25.24 7.22 -12.46
C SER A 56 23.85 6.68 -12.03
N ASN A 57 23.78 5.73 -11.10
CA ASN A 57 22.57 5.04 -10.66
C ASN A 57 22.09 5.46 -9.25
N GLU A 58 22.60 6.56 -8.69
CA GLU A 58 22.18 7.04 -7.36
C GLU A 58 20.66 7.28 -7.28
N MET A 59 20.07 7.91 -8.31
CA MET A 59 18.64 8.16 -8.35
C MET A 59 17.83 6.86 -8.45
N ARG A 60 18.28 5.87 -9.23
CA ARG A 60 17.66 4.54 -9.28
C ARG A 60 17.67 3.88 -7.90
N ARG A 61 18.81 3.92 -7.23
CA ARG A 61 18.97 3.36 -5.89
C ARG A 61 18.06 4.03 -4.87
N LEU A 62 17.98 5.36 -4.89
CA LEU A 62 17.06 6.12 -4.05
C LEU A 62 15.60 5.73 -4.33
N MET A 63 15.20 5.75 -5.60
CA MET A 63 13.83 5.44 -6.02
C MET A 63 13.42 4.01 -5.63
N TRP A 64 14.28 3.02 -5.85
CA TRP A 64 13.98 1.64 -5.47
C TRP A 64 13.97 1.42 -3.95
N THR A 65 14.83 2.13 -3.20
CA THR A 65 14.78 2.12 -1.74
C THR A 65 13.47 2.72 -1.23
N LEU A 66 13.02 3.84 -1.80
CA LEU A 66 11.73 4.45 -1.46
C LEU A 66 10.55 3.53 -1.81
N ALA A 67 10.61 2.85 -2.95
CA ALA A 67 9.61 1.86 -3.36
C ALA A 67 9.53 0.70 -2.35
N HIS A 68 10.67 0.14 -1.95
CA HIS A 68 10.75 -0.91 -0.93
C HIS A 68 10.20 -0.44 0.43
N ALA A 69 10.65 0.72 0.92
CA ALA A 69 10.27 1.24 2.22
C ALA A 69 8.76 1.51 2.31
N HIS A 70 8.20 2.24 1.32
CA HIS A 70 6.77 2.56 1.31
C HIS A 70 5.92 1.33 1.03
N GLY A 71 6.37 0.41 0.17
CA GLY A 71 5.67 -0.85 -0.08
C GLY A 71 5.55 -1.71 1.17
N THR A 72 6.63 -1.81 1.96
CA THR A 72 6.64 -2.52 3.25
C THR A 72 5.70 -1.85 4.24
N LEU A 73 5.83 -0.53 4.44
CA LEU A 73 4.99 0.24 5.35
C LEU A 73 3.49 0.13 4.99
N PHE A 74 3.15 0.28 3.71
CA PHE A 74 1.77 0.25 3.26
C PHE A 74 1.19 -1.17 3.35
N SER A 75 1.99 -2.20 3.13
CA SER A 75 1.58 -3.60 3.38
C SER A 75 1.23 -3.83 4.85
N LEU A 76 2.03 -3.31 5.78
CA LEU A 76 1.72 -3.36 7.22
C LEU A 76 0.45 -2.56 7.56
N ALA A 77 0.27 -1.38 6.96
CA ALA A 77 -0.94 -0.58 7.15
C ALA A 77 -2.20 -1.30 6.64
N GLN A 78 -2.11 -2.11 5.58
CA GLN A 78 -3.22 -2.94 5.13
C GLN A 78 -3.58 -4.03 6.16
N ILE A 79 -2.59 -4.68 6.78
CA ILE A 79 -2.81 -5.63 7.88
C ILE A 79 -3.46 -4.91 9.07
N ALA A 80 -2.94 -3.74 9.45
CA ALA A 80 -3.49 -2.94 10.53
C ALA A 80 -4.95 -2.54 10.27
N PHE A 81 -5.26 -2.08 9.04
CA PHE A 81 -6.63 -1.77 8.65
C PHE A 81 -7.55 -3.00 8.75
N ALA A 82 -7.09 -4.17 8.31
CA ALA A 82 -7.86 -5.40 8.46
C ALA A 82 -8.14 -5.74 9.94
N ALA A 83 -7.15 -5.55 10.82
CA ALA A 83 -7.32 -5.72 12.26
C ALA A 83 -8.32 -4.71 12.84
N THR A 84 -8.26 -3.43 12.43
CA THR A 84 -9.22 -2.40 12.82
C THR A 84 -10.65 -2.78 12.43
N LEU A 85 -10.86 -3.25 11.20
CA LEU A 85 -12.17 -3.71 10.73
C LEU A 85 -12.68 -4.92 11.53
N HIS A 86 -11.79 -5.85 11.87
CA HIS A 86 -12.13 -7.03 12.65
C HIS A 86 -12.57 -6.67 14.08
N ILE A 87 -11.96 -5.66 14.69
CA ILE A 87 -12.29 -5.18 16.04
C ILE A 87 -13.61 -4.39 16.03
N LEU A 88 -13.80 -3.49 15.07
CA LEU A 88 -14.90 -2.52 15.10
C LEU A 88 -16.24 -3.01 14.51
N ARG A 89 -16.26 -4.13 13.76
CA ARG A 89 -17.37 -4.94 13.18
C ARG A 89 -18.65 -4.28 12.60
N ASP A 90 -19.11 -3.12 13.08
CA ASP A 90 -20.47 -2.59 12.88
C ASP A 90 -20.59 -1.32 12.00
N GLN A 91 -19.49 -0.70 11.55
CA GLN A 91 -19.58 0.59 10.83
C GLN A 91 -19.36 0.49 9.31
N ARG A 92 -20.43 0.48 8.51
CA ARG A 92 -20.33 0.14 7.07
C ARG A 92 -19.87 1.25 6.13
N SER A 93 -20.26 2.51 6.37
CA SER A 93 -20.25 3.55 5.33
C SER A 93 -18.85 4.02 4.90
N TRP A 94 -17.92 4.13 5.84
CA TRP A 94 -16.56 4.60 5.56
C TRP A 94 -15.60 3.48 5.13
N GLN A 95 -15.87 2.23 5.53
CA GLN A 95 -14.96 1.09 5.32
C GLN A 95 -14.67 0.82 3.85
N LEU A 96 -15.70 0.85 3.00
CA LEU A 96 -15.56 0.61 1.56
C LEU A 96 -14.73 1.70 0.87
N THR A 97 -14.99 2.95 1.22
CA THR A 97 -14.30 4.10 0.66
C THR A 97 -12.85 4.14 1.13
N ALA A 98 -12.61 4.00 2.44
CA ALA A 98 -11.26 3.91 3.01
C ALA A 98 -10.47 2.76 2.37
N SER A 99 -11.10 1.59 2.23
CA SER A 99 -10.49 0.43 1.60
C SER A 99 -9.99 0.70 0.17
N ARG A 100 -10.80 1.34 -0.68
CA ARG A 100 -10.41 1.67 -2.07
C ARG A 100 -9.21 2.62 -2.10
N PHE A 101 -9.24 3.65 -1.28
CA PHE A 101 -8.19 4.66 -1.18
C PHE A 101 -6.86 4.07 -0.65
N LEU A 102 -6.92 3.24 0.39
CA LEU A 102 -5.74 2.53 0.92
C LEU A 102 -5.13 1.58 -0.11
N ILE A 103 -5.96 0.81 -0.83
CA ILE A 103 -5.47 -0.08 -1.90
C ILE A 103 -4.82 0.73 -3.02
N ALA A 104 -5.45 1.82 -3.46
CA ALA A 104 -4.90 2.67 -4.51
C ALA A 104 -3.53 3.25 -4.11
N GLY A 105 -3.41 3.78 -2.89
CA GLY A 105 -2.13 4.27 -2.36
C GLY A 105 -1.07 3.18 -2.23
N THR A 106 -1.46 1.98 -1.79
CA THR A 106 -0.58 0.79 -1.67
C THR A 106 0.04 0.40 -3.01
N ILE A 107 -0.63 0.67 -4.13
CA ILE A 107 -0.13 0.34 -5.47
C ILE A 107 0.63 1.53 -6.06
N LEU A 108 0.02 2.71 -6.06
CA LEU A 108 0.52 3.88 -6.79
C LEU A 108 1.83 4.43 -6.24
N VAL A 109 2.00 4.46 -4.91
CA VAL A 109 3.22 5.03 -4.30
C VAL A 109 4.45 4.16 -4.56
N PRO A 110 4.49 2.89 -4.12
CA PRO A 110 5.68 2.08 -4.39
C PRO A 110 5.86 1.78 -5.88
N GLY A 111 4.77 1.63 -6.65
CA GLY A 111 4.83 1.50 -8.10
C GLY A 111 5.40 2.73 -8.78
N GLY A 112 4.99 3.93 -8.35
CA GLY A 112 5.51 5.20 -8.87
C GLY A 112 6.99 5.39 -8.60
N PHE A 113 7.45 5.09 -7.39
CA PHE A 113 8.88 5.08 -7.06
C PHE A 113 9.64 4.04 -7.87
N PHE A 114 9.14 2.80 -7.97
CA PHE A 114 9.80 1.75 -8.74
C PHE A 114 9.98 2.17 -10.21
N LEU A 115 8.90 2.61 -10.85
CA LEU A 115 8.90 3.08 -12.24
C LEU A 115 9.75 4.33 -12.45
N GLY A 116 9.74 5.26 -11.49
CA GLY A 116 10.62 6.44 -11.48
C GLY A 116 12.11 6.07 -11.40
N GLY A 117 12.44 4.90 -10.85
CA GLY A 117 13.80 4.36 -10.85
C GLY A 117 14.18 3.58 -12.11
N VAL A 118 13.25 3.20 -12.99
CA VAL A 118 13.56 2.36 -14.18
C VAL A 118 14.29 3.17 -15.25
N TYR A 119 13.72 4.31 -15.65
CA TYR A 119 14.27 5.22 -16.66
C TYR A 119 14.58 6.57 -16.02
N LEU A 120 15.82 7.04 -16.11
CA LEU A 120 16.28 8.30 -15.52
C LEU A 120 16.52 9.35 -16.60
N TYR A 121 16.26 10.62 -16.29
CA TYR A 121 16.46 11.75 -17.20
C TYR A 121 17.46 12.72 -16.59
N GLY A 122 18.72 12.71 -17.05
CA GLY A 122 19.73 13.68 -16.57
C GLY A 122 20.03 13.61 -15.07
N GLY A 123 19.78 12.46 -14.41
CA GLY A 123 19.89 12.31 -12.96
C GLY A 123 18.55 12.44 -12.21
N ASP A 124 17.51 12.92 -12.87
CA ASP A 124 16.14 13.02 -12.33
C ASP A 124 15.38 11.69 -12.45
N PRO A 125 14.40 11.44 -11.56
CA PRO A 125 13.55 10.27 -11.66
C PRO A 125 12.70 10.29 -12.93
N GLY A 126 12.37 9.10 -13.43
CA GLY A 126 11.46 8.93 -14.55
C GLY A 126 10.03 9.38 -14.26
N MET A 127 9.23 9.49 -15.34
CA MET A 127 7.83 9.93 -15.28
C MET A 127 6.94 9.11 -14.32
N GLY A 128 7.34 7.88 -13.96
CA GLY A 128 6.63 7.08 -12.96
C GLY A 128 6.46 7.81 -11.62
N VAL A 129 7.38 8.72 -11.27
CA VAL A 129 7.32 9.49 -10.02
C VAL A 129 6.04 10.32 -9.89
N PHE A 130 5.39 10.72 -10.98
CA PHE A 130 4.14 11.49 -10.94
C PHE A 130 2.96 10.71 -10.35
N LEU A 131 3.05 9.37 -10.29
CA LEU A 131 2.06 8.54 -9.60
C LEU A 131 2.14 8.68 -8.08
N VAL A 132 3.31 9.05 -7.53
CA VAL A 132 3.56 9.14 -6.08
C VAL A 132 2.66 10.17 -5.40
N PRO A 133 2.58 11.45 -5.81
CA PRO A 133 1.72 12.42 -5.15
C PRO A 133 0.23 12.03 -5.19
N LEU A 134 -0.23 11.45 -6.31
CA LEU A 134 -1.60 10.97 -6.45
C LEU A 134 -1.87 9.79 -5.50
N GLY A 135 -0.96 8.81 -5.45
CA GLY A 135 -1.03 7.68 -4.54
C GLY A 135 -0.97 8.09 -3.07
N ALA A 136 -0.13 9.06 -2.72
CA ALA A 136 0.00 9.59 -1.38
C ALA A 136 -1.29 10.27 -0.92
N LEU A 137 -1.93 11.06 -1.79
CA LEU A 137 -3.22 11.69 -1.50
C LEU A 137 -4.30 10.63 -1.25
N PHE A 138 -4.37 9.59 -2.08
CA PHE A 138 -5.30 8.48 -1.87
C PHE A 138 -5.04 7.77 -0.54
N PHE A 139 -3.79 7.42 -0.26
CA PHE A 139 -3.45 6.76 1.00
C PHE A 139 -3.83 7.63 2.21
N PHE A 140 -3.52 8.92 2.16
CA PHE A 140 -3.86 9.89 3.19
C PHE A 140 -5.37 9.94 3.45
N ILE A 141 -6.20 10.03 2.40
CA ILE A 141 -7.66 10.01 2.51
C ILE A 141 -8.12 8.70 3.15
N GLY A 142 -7.55 7.56 2.74
CA GLY A 142 -7.88 6.25 3.30
C GLY A 142 -7.60 6.17 4.80
N VAL A 143 -6.43 6.65 5.24
CA VAL A 143 -6.06 6.73 6.66
C VAL A 143 -6.97 7.70 7.40
N PHE A 144 -7.24 8.88 6.86
CA PHE A 144 -8.12 9.88 7.46
C PHE A 144 -9.54 9.33 7.70
N LEU A 145 -10.11 8.65 6.70
CA LEU A 145 -11.43 8.02 6.82
C LEU A 145 -11.44 6.91 7.88
N THR A 146 -10.36 6.13 7.97
CA THR A 146 -10.20 5.11 9.01
C THR A 146 -10.17 5.76 10.39
N ALA A 147 -9.33 6.79 10.58
CA ALA A 147 -9.19 7.51 11.85
C ALA A 147 -10.49 8.23 12.27
N LYS A 148 -11.25 8.76 11.31
CA LYS A 148 -12.56 9.36 11.58
C LYS A 148 -13.59 8.30 11.96
N GLY A 149 -13.56 7.14 11.30
CA GLY A 149 -14.50 6.05 11.52
C GLY A 149 -14.23 5.22 12.78
N THR A 150 -13.06 5.38 13.42
CA THR A 150 -12.72 4.75 14.70
C THR A 150 -13.09 5.61 15.92
N LYS A 151 -13.53 6.86 15.71
CA LYS A 151 -14.08 7.71 16.77
C LYS A 151 -15.54 7.35 17.03
#